data_AF-A0A7K2CQ33-F1
#
_entry.id   AF-A0A7K2CQ33-F1
#
_cell.length_a   1.000
_cell.length_b   1.000
_cell.length_c   1.000
_cell.angle_alpha   90.00
_cell.angle_beta   90.00
_cell.angle_gamma   90.00
#
_symmetry.space_group_name_H-M   'P 1'
#
loop_
_entity.id
_entity.type
_entity.pdbx_description
1 polymer ?
#
loop_
_entity_poly.entity_id
_entity_poly.type
_entity_poly.pdbx_seq_one_letter_code
_entity_poly.pdbx_strand_id
1 'polypeptide(L)'
;SGYGTFTAFAAGGSHSCAIATDHTITCWGANLGVSGNMADNMFNAVAASRFFACAIDGDQTITCMGGSYDDEEEATDGTFVAIAAGQYHFCAIATDQTISCWGSNEYGQTDAPTGTFTDIAAGLFHLCAIATDQIITCWGENYYRQLNPPDATFVAIAAGGGHTCAIKTNLRIACWGIPRHSWANLPIGTYIAIAAGHSHTCAIATDQTITCWDWTTNLPNGVFWLSKEAITGG
;
A
#
# COMPACT_ATOMS: atom_id res chain seq x y z
N SER A 1 23.74 -14.75 -4.02
CA SER A 1 23.37 -14.05 -2.79
C SER A 1 23.90 -12.63 -2.89
N GLY A 2 23.11 -11.69 -3.42
CA GLY A 2 23.65 -10.38 -3.85
C GLY A 2 22.65 -9.23 -3.83
N TYR A 3 21.55 -9.38 -3.10
CA TYR A 3 20.64 -8.28 -2.81
C TYR A 3 20.75 -8.05 -1.29
N GLY A 4 21.00 -6.82 -0.87
CA GLY A 4 21.24 -6.47 0.53
C GLY A 4 20.04 -6.71 1.44
N THR A 5 20.12 -6.22 2.68
CA THR A 5 18.98 -6.19 3.62
C THR A 5 18.07 -5.01 3.31
N PHE A 6 16.74 -5.19 3.41
CA PHE A 6 15.74 -4.16 3.10
C PHE A 6 14.83 -3.88 4.30
N THR A 7 14.36 -2.64 4.42
CA THR A 7 13.48 -2.15 5.50
C THR A 7 12.05 -1.89 5.05
N ALA A 8 11.83 -1.65 3.76
CA ALA A 8 10.51 -1.43 3.17
C ALA A 8 10.48 -1.85 1.69
N PHE A 9 9.28 -2.14 1.19
CA PHE A 9 9.03 -2.49 -0.21
C PHE A 9 7.70 -1.92 -0.67
N ALA A 10 7.62 -1.52 -1.94
CA ALA A 10 6.40 -1.17 -2.63
C ALA A 10 6.31 -1.94 -3.94
N ALA A 11 5.17 -2.60 -4.16
CA ALA A 11 4.88 -3.30 -5.40
C ALA A 11 3.88 -2.46 -6.21
N GLY A 12 4.34 -1.89 -7.32
CA GLY A 12 3.49 -1.22 -8.29
C GLY A 12 2.97 -2.16 -9.37
N GLY A 13 2.23 -1.62 -10.34
CA GLY A 13 1.58 -2.43 -11.38
C GLY A 13 2.55 -3.09 -12.38
N SER A 14 3.73 -2.53 -12.58
CA SER A 14 4.73 -3.04 -13.54
C SER A 14 6.17 -2.96 -13.04
N HIS A 15 6.37 -2.46 -11.82
CA HIS A 15 7.66 -2.34 -11.17
C HIS A 15 7.52 -2.54 -9.66
N SER A 16 8.63 -2.78 -8.99
CA SER A 16 8.71 -2.86 -7.53
C SER A 16 9.90 -2.04 -7.07
N CYS A 17 9.78 -1.43 -5.90
CA CYS A 17 10.84 -0.66 -5.26
C CYS A 17 11.07 -1.20 -3.85
N ALA A 18 12.31 -1.18 -3.39
CA ALA A 18 12.65 -1.50 -2.01
C ALA A 18 13.66 -0.50 -1.45
N ILE A 19 13.50 -0.20 -0.17
CA ILE A 19 14.44 0.60 0.63
C ILE A 19 15.39 -0.38 1.33
N ALA A 20 16.68 -0.26 1.05
CA ALA A 20 17.74 -1.01 1.71
C ALA A 20 18.01 -0.47 3.12
N THR A 21 18.68 -1.25 3.97
CA THR A 21 19.03 -0.83 5.35
C THR A 21 20.04 0.32 5.40
N ASP A 22 20.73 0.60 4.31
CA ASP A 22 21.55 1.81 4.14
C ASP A 22 20.70 3.02 3.66
N HIS A 23 19.37 2.87 3.70
CA HIS A 23 18.37 3.83 3.24
C HIS A 23 18.40 4.15 1.75
N THR A 24 19.11 3.38 0.92
CA THR A 24 19.06 3.55 -0.53
C THR A 24 17.80 2.89 -1.12
N ILE A 25 17.23 3.46 -2.19
CA ILE A 25 16.12 2.83 -2.91
C ILE A 25 16.61 2.15 -4.19
N THR A 26 16.18 0.91 -4.38
CA THR A 26 16.34 0.17 -5.63
C THR A 26 14.98 -0.18 -6.20
N CYS A 27 14.74 0.16 -7.47
CA CYS A 27 13.54 -0.24 -8.21
C CYS A 27 13.87 -1.17 -9.39
N TRP A 28 13.03 -2.17 -9.63
CA TRP A 28 13.17 -3.14 -10.73
C TRP A 28 11.81 -3.40 -11.40
N GLY A 29 11.80 -3.64 -12.72
CA GLY A 29 10.58 -3.91 -13.49
C GLY A 29 10.54 -3.24 -14.87
N ALA A 30 9.38 -3.30 -15.53
CA ALA A 30 9.15 -2.74 -16.86
C ALA A 30 8.85 -1.24 -16.79
N ASN A 31 9.21 -0.51 -17.87
CA ASN A 31 9.02 0.95 -18.01
C ASN A 31 9.83 1.81 -17.02
N LEU A 32 10.97 1.29 -16.56
CA LEU A 32 11.96 2.11 -15.84
C LEU A 32 12.68 3.02 -16.84
N GLY A 33 12.09 4.18 -17.11
CA GLY A 33 12.84 5.36 -17.58
C GLY A 33 13.78 5.93 -16.51
N VAL A 34 13.89 5.26 -15.36
CA VAL A 34 14.65 5.71 -14.19
C VAL A 34 15.38 4.51 -13.57
N SER A 35 16.52 4.14 -14.15
CA SER A 35 17.60 3.49 -13.39
C SER A 35 18.36 4.61 -12.67
N GLY A 36 17.76 5.14 -11.60
CA GLY A 36 18.35 6.16 -10.76
C GLY A 36 18.58 5.58 -9.38
N ASN A 37 19.83 5.52 -8.94
CA ASN A 37 20.11 5.48 -7.52
C ASN A 37 19.63 6.82 -6.96
N MET A 38 18.64 6.81 -6.07
CA MET A 38 18.35 7.99 -5.26
C MET A 38 19.47 8.12 -4.23
N ALA A 39 20.55 8.78 -4.64
CA ALA A 39 21.72 9.02 -3.81
C ALA A 39 21.57 10.36 -3.10
N ASP A 40 21.39 10.30 -1.77
CA ASP A 40 21.80 11.25 -0.72
C ASP A 40 20.81 11.38 0.45
N ASN A 41 19.68 10.69 0.40
CA ASN A 41 18.52 10.98 1.23
C ASN A 41 18.06 9.71 1.98
N MET A 42 17.88 9.79 3.31
CA MET A 42 17.56 8.63 4.17
C MET A 42 16.08 8.24 4.03
N PHE A 43 15.70 7.49 3.00
CA PHE A 43 14.28 7.19 2.74
C PHE A 43 13.60 6.38 3.84
N ASN A 44 12.36 6.77 4.16
CA ASN A 44 11.50 6.20 5.21
C ASN A 44 10.32 5.39 4.67
N ALA A 45 9.78 5.77 3.51
CA ALA A 45 8.66 5.08 2.88
C ALA A 45 8.74 5.19 1.36
N VAL A 46 8.16 4.23 0.66
CA VAL A 46 8.09 4.21 -0.81
C VAL A 46 6.71 3.74 -1.25
N ALA A 47 6.17 4.34 -2.32
CA ALA A 47 4.95 3.91 -2.97
C ALA A 47 5.17 3.85 -4.49
N ALA A 48 4.67 2.77 -5.10
CA ALA A 48 4.89 2.46 -6.50
C ALA A 48 3.54 2.35 -7.23
N SER A 49 3.35 3.16 -8.25
CA SER A 49 2.19 3.21 -9.14
C SER A 49 2.41 2.32 -10.37
N ARG A 50 1.63 2.49 -11.45
CA ARG A 50 1.85 1.79 -12.72
C ARG A 50 3.11 2.29 -13.44
N PHE A 51 3.35 3.60 -13.42
CA PHE A 51 4.44 4.25 -14.17
C PHE A 51 5.33 5.18 -13.33
N PHE A 52 4.96 5.41 -12.07
CA PHE A 52 5.60 6.37 -11.17
C PHE A 52 5.94 5.70 -9.86
N ALA A 53 6.98 6.17 -9.19
CA ALA A 53 7.29 5.83 -7.81
C ALA A 53 7.58 7.12 -7.04
N CYS A 54 7.09 7.21 -5.81
CA CYS A 54 7.40 8.31 -4.92
C CYS A 54 7.92 7.75 -3.60
N ALA A 55 8.84 8.47 -2.97
CA ALA A 55 9.42 8.10 -1.68
C ALA A 55 9.42 9.29 -0.74
N ILE A 56 9.27 9.00 0.56
CA ILE A 56 9.43 9.96 1.64
C ILE A 56 10.88 9.89 2.12
N ASP A 57 11.56 11.02 2.11
CA ASP A 57 12.93 11.21 2.58
C ASP A 57 13.03 11.29 4.12
N GLY A 58 14.24 11.22 4.66
CA GLY A 58 14.60 11.39 6.07
C GLY A 58 14.23 12.77 6.61
N ASP A 59 14.17 13.79 5.76
CA ASP A 59 13.64 15.11 6.10
C ASP A 59 12.11 15.22 5.97
N GLN A 60 11.44 14.10 5.65
CA GLN A 60 9.99 13.95 5.49
C GLN A 60 9.42 14.63 4.23
N THR A 61 10.25 15.07 3.29
CA THR A 61 9.79 15.54 1.98
C THR A 61 9.52 14.37 1.03
N ILE A 62 8.75 14.60 -0.03
CA ILE A 62 8.44 13.59 -1.04
C ILE A 62 9.29 13.83 -2.29
N THR A 63 9.92 12.78 -2.78
CA THR A 63 10.61 12.76 -4.08
C THR A 63 9.97 11.71 -4.99
N CYS A 64 9.61 12.09 -6.22
CA CYS A 64 8.99 11.21 -7.21
C CYS A 64 9.90 10.94 -8.41
N MET A 65 9.73 9.78 -9.05
CA MET A 65 10.45 9.32 -10.23
C MET A 65 9.49 8.63 -11.20
N GLY A 66 9.61 8.91 -12.50
CA GLY A 66 8.77 8.31 -13.55
C GLY A 66 8.52 9.28 -14.70
N GLY A 67 8.12 8.77 -15.87
CA GLY A 67 8.03 9.56 -17.10
C GLY A 67 6.75 10.39 -17.22
N SER A 68 6.94 11.70 -17.41
CA SER A 68 6.07 12.72 -18.01
C SER A 68 4.56 12.44 -18.01
N TYR A 69 3.88 12.81 -16.92
CA TYR A 69 2.71 13.65 -17.09
C TYR A 69 3.15 15.04 -16.65
N ASP A 70 3.46 15.87 -17.65
CA ASP A 70 3.47 17.32 -17.45
C ASP A 70 2.08 17.68 -16.92
N ASP A 71 2.04 18.51 -15.88
CA ASP A 71 0.87 18.93 -15.12
C ASP A 71 0.38 17.91 -14.07
N GLU A 72 0.87 18.06 -12.84
CA GLU A 72 0.03 18.37 -11.68
C GLU A 72 0.93 18.68 -10.49
N GLU A 73 0.70 19.84 -9.88
CA GLU A 73 1.28 20.35 -8.64
C GLU A 73 1.66 19.20 -7.69
N GLU A 74 2.95 18.87 -7.63
CA GLU A 74 3.42 17.92 -6.63
C GLU A 74 3.04 18.49 -5.27
N ALA A 75 2.41 17.69 -4.41
CA ALA A 75 2.24 18.04 -3.00
C ALA A 75 3.60 17.97 -2.27
N THR A 76 4.58 18.75 -2.73
CA THR A 76 5.94 18.86 -2.17
C THR A 76 6.02 19.88 -1.06
N ASP A 77 5.05 20.80 -0.97
CA ASP A 77 4.97 21.76 0.13
C ASP A 77 4.37 21.08 1.38
N GLY A 78 5.20 20.34 2.11
CA GLY A 78 4.79 19.67 3.34
C GLY A 78 5.83 18.70 3.89
N THR A 79 5.52 18.14 5.07
CA THR A 79 6.27 17.02 5.65
C THR A 79 5.31 15.86 5.85
N PHE A 80 5.74 14.66 5.48
CA PHE A 80 4.88 13.49 5.36
C PHE A 80 5.46 12.28 6.10
N VAL A 81 4.56 11.42 6.56
CA VAL A 81 4.88 10.21 7.34
C VAL A 81 4.44 8.91 6.66
N ALA A 82 3.50 8.98 5.71
CA ALA A 82 3.06 7.84 4.92
C ALA A 82 2.66 8.28 3.51
N ILE A 83 2.80 7.38 2.54
CA ILE A 83 2.42 7.61 1.15
C ILE A 83 1.83 6.33 0.56
N ALA A 84 0.76 6.48 -0.22
CA ALA A 84 0.13 5.41 -0.98
C ALA A 84 -0.01 5.82 -2.45
N ALA A 85 0.15 4.84 -3.34
CA ALA A 85 0.09 5.04 -4.78
C ALA A 85 -1.00 4.17 -5.39
N GLY A 86 -1.94 4.82 -6.08
CA GLY A 86 -2.88 4.13 -6.95
C GLY A 86 -2.36 4.01 -8.38
N GLN A 87 -3.25 3.82 -9.36
CA GLN A 87 -2.81 3.60 -10.74
C GLN A 87 -2.21 4.86 -11.39
N TYR A 88 -2.77 6.04 -11.09
CA TYR A 88 -2.39 7.33 -11.66
C TYR A 88 -2.50 8.49 -10.65
N HIS A 89 -2.56 8.18 -9.36
CA HIS A 89 -2.72 9.14 -8.29
C HIS A 89 -1.91 8.71 -7.07
N PHE A 90 -1.60 9.67 -6.22
CA PHE A 90 -0.91 9.49 -4.97
C PHE A 90 -1.64 10.23 -3.87
N CYS A 91 -1.53 9.70 -2.66
CA CYS A 91 -1.93 10.43 -1.46
C CYS A 91 -0.91 10.18 -0.36
N ALA A 92 -0.64 11.21 0.43
CA ALA A 92 0.29 11.16 1.54
C ALA A 92 -0.37 11.69 2.82
N ILE A 93 0.00 11.09 3.95
CA ILE A 93 -0.37 11.57 5.28
C ILE A 93 0.75 12.52 5.74
N ALA A 94 0.38 13.76 6.02
CA ALA A 94 1.27 14.78 6.55
C ALA A 94 1.59 14.55 8.04
N THR A 95 2.61 15.23 8.58
CA THR A 95 3.00 15.15 10.00
C THR A 95 1.92 15.61 10.97
N ASP A 96 1.00 16.47 10.51
CA ASP A 96 -0.20 16.88 11.26
C ASP A 96 -1.37 15.89 11.11
N GLN A 97 -1.14 14.74 10.47
CA GLN A 97 -2.07 13.66 10.19
C GLN A 97 -3.16 13.98 9.15
N THR A 98 -3.07 15.11 8.44
CA THR A 98 -3.96 15.39 7.30
C THR A 98 -3.52 14.64 6.04
N ILE A 99 -4.41 14.53 5.04
CA ILE A 99 -4.10 13.86 3.77
C ILE A 99 -4.00 14.89 2.65
N SER A 100 -2.94 14.81 1.86
CA SER A 100 -2.77 15.51 0.59
C SER A 100 -2.74 14.51 -0.55
N CYS A 101 -3.49 14.75 -1.62
CA CYS A 101 -3.57 13.88 -2.80
C CYS A 101 -3.28 14.66 -4.08
N TRP A 102 -2.66 14.00 -5.05
CA TRP A 102 -2.34 14.57 -6.37
C TRP A 102 -2.36 13.49 -7.45
N GLY A 103 -2.36 13.91 -8.71
CA GLY A 103 -2.56 13.04 -9.87
C GLY A 103 -4.03 13.01 -10.32
N SER A 104 -4.34 12.03 -11.18
CA SER A 104 -5.61 12.00 -11.90
C SER A 104 -6.80 11.90 -10.94
N ASN A 105 -7.92 12.58 -11.26
CA ASN A 105 -9.10 12.69 -10.39
C ASN A 105 -10.43 12.32 -11.07
N GLU A 106 -10.43 11.47 -12.11
CA GLU A 106 -11.65 11.16 -12.89
C GLU A 106 -12.76 10.48 -12.08
N TYR A 107 -12.43 9.86 -10.94
CA TYR A 107 -13.36 9.18 -10.05
C TYR A 107 -13.43 9.83 -8.66
N GLY A 108 -12.82 11.00 -8.45
CA GLY A 108 -12.75 11.64 -7.14
C GLY A 108 -11.66 11.06 -6.23
N GLN A 109 -10.65 10.35 -6.79
CA GLN A 109 -9.56 9.73 -6.02
C GLN A 109 -8.61 10.73 -5.34
N THR A 110 -8.58 12.00 -5.76
CA THR A 110 -7.81 13.05 -5.08
C THR A 110 -8.66 13.94 -4.17
N ASP A 111 -9.97 13.69 -4.09
CA ASP A 111 -10.89 14.39 -3.19
C ASP A 111 -10.80 13.82 -1.76
N ALA A 112 -9.65 14.00 -1.12
CA ALA A 112 -9.37 13.46 0.20
C ALA A 112 -10.38 13.94 1.27
N PRO A 113 -10.85 13.05 2.15
CA PRO A 113 -11.72 13.46 3.25
C PRO A 113 -10.98 14.33 4.26
N THR A 114 -11.69 15.30 4.84
CA THR A 114 -11.17 16.07 5.99
C THR A 114 -11.10 15.19 7.23
N GLY A 115 -10.00 15.23 7.98
CA GLY A 115 -9.84 14.45 9.19
C GLY A 115 -8.38 14.29 9.57
N THR A 116 -8.13 13.40 10.52
CA THR A 116 -6.76 12.97 10.89
C THR A 116 -6.65 11.47 10.74
N PHE A 117 -5.55 11.02 10.14
CA PHE A 117 -5.36 9.64 9.70
C PHE A 117 -4.00 9.10 10.12
N THR A 118 -3.95 7.79 10.38
CA THR A 118 -2.76 7.08 10.82
C THR A 118 -2.22 6.10 9.78
N ASP A 119 -3.04 5.70 8.82
CA ASP A 119 -2.67 4.77 7.77
C ASP A 119 -3.48 5.04 6.50
N ILE A 120 -2.89 4.74 5.33
CA ILE A 120 -3.51 4.97 4.02
C ILE A 120 -3.11 3.86 3.05
N ALA A 121 -4.10 3.35 2.31
CA ALA A 121 -3.90 2.39 1.25
C ALA A 121 -4.63 2.81 -0.02
N ALA A 122 -3.97 2.63 -1.16
CA ALA A 122 -4.49 2.93 -2.47
C ALA A 122 -4.71 1.64 -3.28
N GLY A 123 -5.90 1.53 -3.87
CA GLY A 123 -6.20 0.59 -4.94
C GLY A 123 -5.92 1.21 -6.30
N LEU A 124 -6.46 0.66 -7.39
CA LEU A 124 -6.22 1.25 -8.72
C LEU A 124 -6.82 2.65 -8.87
N PHE A 125 -8.07 2.81 -8.44
CA PHE A 125 -8.86 4.05 -8.62
C PHE A 125 -9.60 4.49 -7.35
N HIS A 126 -9.26 3.91 -6.21
CA HIS A 126 -9.84 4.25 -4.91
C HIS A 126 -8.77 4.27 -3.84
N LEU A 127 -9.04 4.97 -2.75
CA LEU A 127 -8.23 4.91 -1.54
C LEU A 127 -9.09 4.65 -0.32
N CYS A 128 -8.43 4.17 0.72
CA CYS A 128 -8.99 4.06 2.04
C CYS A 128 -7.93 4.46 3.06
N ALA A 129 -8.34 5.19 4.10
CA ALA A 129 -7.47 5.60 5.20
C ALA A 129 -8.08 5.23 6.54
N ILE A 130 -7.24 4.84 7.50
CA ILE A 130 -7.62 4.62 8.89
C ILE A 130 -7.49 5.97 9.61
N ALA A 131 -8.61 6.49 10.12
CA ALA A 131 -8.64 7.69 10.93
C ALA A 131 -8.06 7.44 12.33
N THR A 132 -7.71 8.50 13.06
CA THR A 132 -7.16 8.41 14.44
C THR A 132 -8.10 7.74 15.45
N ASP A 133 -9.40 7.69 15.16
CA ASP A 133 -10.41 6.93 15.91
C ASP A 133 -10.52 5.45 15.48
N GLN A 134 -9.61 5.00 14.61
CA GLN A 134 -9.51 3.65 14.03
C GLN A 134 -10.64 3.28 13.05
N ILE A 135 -11.42 4.24 12.58
CA ILE A 135 -12.46 4.03 11.56
C ILE A 135 -11.89 4.23 10.16
N ILE A 136 -12.29 3.38 9.22
CA ILE A 136 -11.87 3.50 7.83
C ILE A 136 -12.80 4.42 7.07
N THR A 137 -12.22 5.38 6.35
CA THR A 137 -12.90 6.19 5.33
C THR A 137 -12.31 5.89 3.97
N CYS A 138 -13.15 5.68 2.95
CA CYS A 138 -12.73 5.40 1.59
C CYS A 138 -13.34 6.39 0.59
N TRP A 139 -12.59 6.74 -0.47
CA TRP A 139 -13.03 7.65 -1.54
C TRP A 139 -12.49 7.22 -2.91
N GLY A 140 -13.01 7.81 -4.00
CA GLY A 140 -12.69 7.45 -5.39
C GLY A 140 -13.73 6.56 -6.06
N GLU A 141 -13.28 5.59 -6.87
CA GLU A 141 -14.16 4.66 -7.59
C GLU A 141 -14.88 3.69 -6.64
N ASN A 142 -16.19 3.48 -6.86
CA ASN A 142 -17.00 2.56 -6.03
C ASN A 142 -17.76 1.47 -6.82
N TYR A 143 -17.34 1.14 -8.04
CA TYR A 143 -18.09 0.23 -8.90
C TYR A 143 -18.36 -1.14 -8.23
N TYR A 144 -17.43 -1.63 -7.42
CA TYR A 144 -17.46 -2.92 -6.72
C TYR A 144 -17.82 -2.81 -5.23
N ARG A 145 -18.24 -1.65 -4.73
CA ARG A 145 -18.46 -1.38 -3.29
C ARG A 145 -17.17 -1.35 -2.47
N GLN A 146 -16.02 -1.06 -3.09
CA GLN A 146 -14.73 -0.94 -2.43
C GLN A 146 -14.63 0.28 -1.49
N LEU A 147 -15.61 1.19 -1.51
CA LEU A 147 -15.73 2.29 -0.55
C LEU A 147 -16.62 1.98 0.66
N ASN A 148 -17.08 0.74 0.82
CA ASN A 148 -18.02 0.35 1.85
C ASN A 148 -17.34 -0.53 2.92
N PRO A 149 -16.46 0.03 3.77
CA PRO A 149 -15.85 -0.73 4.85
C PRO A 149 -16.93 -1.22 5.83
N PRO A 150 -16.73 -2.38 6.47
CA PRO A 150 -17.64 -2.85 7.51
C PRO A 150 -17.49 -2.00 8.78
N ASP A 151 -18.58 -1.86 9.53
CA ASP A 151 -18.62 -1.16 10.82
C ASP A 151 -17.77 -1.91 11.87
N ALA A 152 -16.53 -1.46 12.04
CA ALA A 152 -15.50 -2.00 12.92
C ALA A 152 -14.33 -1.01 13.04
N THR A 153 -13.39 -1.31 13.94
CA THR A 153 -12.14 -0.55 14.13
C THR A 153 -10.94 -1.33 13.62
N PHE A 154 -9.95 -0.64 13.07
CA PHE A 154 -8.82 -1.23 12.32
C PHE A 154 -7.46 -0.68 12.74
N VAL A 155 -6.42 -1.46 12.48
CA VAL A 155 -5.02 -1.14 12.82
C VAL A 155 -4.07 -1.22 11.63
N ALA A 156 -4.50 -1.81 10.51
CA ALA A 156 -3.73 -1.85 9.27
C ALA A 156 -4.69 -2.02 8.08
N ILE A 157 -4.35 -1.43 6.94
CA ILE A 157 -5.16 -1.49 5.71
C ILE A 157 -4.31 -1.77 4.48
N ALA A 158 -4.88 -2.50 3.52
CA ALA A 158 -4.30 -2.71 2.20
C ALA A 158 -5.39 -2.73 1.14
N ALA A 159 -5.16 -2.04 0.02
CA ALA A 159 -6.10 -1.94 -1.09
C ALA A 159 -5.48 -2.54 -2.36
N GLY A 160 -6.28 -3.33 -3.08
CA GLY A 160 -5.93 -3.95 -4.36
C GLY A 160 -6.73 -3.33 -5.50
N GLY A 161 -6.89 -4.06 -6.61
CA GLY A 161 -7.43 -3.46 -7.84
C GLY A 161 -8.88 -2.98 -7.75
N GLY A 162 -9.71 -3.71 -7.00
CA GLY A 162 -11.10 -3.34 -6.73
C GLY A 162 -11.61 -3.90 -5.40
N HIS A 163 -10.68 -4.24 -4.51
CA HIS A 163 -10.95 -4.76 -3.18
C HIS A 163 -10.07 -4.06 -2.15
N THR A 164 -10.51 -4.08 -0.91
CA THR A 164 -9.73 -3.58 0.22
C THR A 164 -9.84 -4.60 1.34
N CYS A 165 -8.73 -4.85 2.02
CA CYS A 165 -8.66 -5.69 3.19
C CYS A 165 -8.00 -4.92 4.33
N ALA A 166 -8.42 -5.18 5.56
CA ALA A 166 -7.88 -4.52 6.74
C ALA A 166 -7.82 -5.49 7.91
N ILE A 167 -6.88 -5.24 8.82
CA ILE A 167 -6.75 -5.93 10.10
C ILE A 167 -7.51 -5.12 11.14
N LYS A 168 -8.49 -5.75 11.77
CA LYS A 168 -9.25 -5.17 12.87
C LYS A 168 -8.39 -5.04 14.13
N THR A 169 -8.82 -4.22 15.08
CA THR A 169 -8.18 -4.12 16.42
C THR A 169 -8.11 -5.44 17.19
N ASN A 170 -8.99 -6.39 16.89
CA ASN A 170 -8.94 -7.76 17.41
C ASN A 170 -8.04 -8.71 16.59
N LEU A 171 -7.21 -8.15 15.71
CA LEU A 171 -6.25 -8.82 14.83
C LEU A 171 -6.86 -9.75 13.77
N ARG A 172 -8.18 -9.71 13.54
CA ARG A 172 -8.84 -10.47 12.48
C ARG A 172 -8.96 -9.66 11.20
N ILE A 173 -8.97 -10.34 10.06
CA ILE A 173 -9.11 -9.69 8.75
C ILE A 173 -10.59 -9.44 8.42
N ALA A 174 -10.86 -8.30 7.79
CA ALA A 174 -12.06 -8.11 6.98
C ALA A 174 -11.66 -7.58 5.60
N CYS A 175 -12.38 -8.02 4.58
CA CYS A 175 -12.22 -7.53 3.22
C CYS A 175 -13.58 -7.14 2.63
N TRP A 176 -13.58 -6.16 1.73
CA TRP A 176 -14.74 -5.67 1.00
C TRP A 176 -14.34 -5.27 -0.43
N GLY A 177 -15.33 -5.01 -1.30
CA GLY A 177 -15.11 -4.88 -2.74
C GLY A 177 -15.27 -6.21 -3.49
N ILE A 178 -14.48 -6.43 -4.54
CA ILE A 178 -14.48 -7.68 -5.34
C ILE A 178 -13.93 -8.87 -4.52
N PRO A 179 -14.54 -10.07 -4.56
CA PRO A 179 -15.77 -10.42 -5.26
C PRO A 179 -17.00 -9.96 -4.45
N ARG A 180 -17.99 -9.38 -5.15
CA ARG A 180 -19.19 -8.73 -4.58
C ARG A 180 -19.99 -9.60 -3.58
N HIS A 181 -19.77 -10.91 -3.53
CA HIS A 181 -20.59 -11.88 -2.81
C HIS A 181 -19.84 -13.03 -2.09
N SER A 182 -18.50 -13.05 -2.02
CA SER A 182 -17.81 -14.21 -1.44
C SER A 182 -16.47 -13.90 -0.77
N TRP A 183 -16.53 -13.32 0.42
CA TRP A 183 -15.45 -13.37 1.41
C TRP A 183 -15.64 -14.52 2.42
N ALA A 184 -16.38 -15.56 2.02
CA ALA A 184 -16.75 -16.68 2.88
C ALA A 184 -15.54 -17.53 3.34
N ASN A 185 -14.37 -17.33 2.72
CA ASN A 185 -13.16 -18.11 2.98
C ASN A 185 -11.96 -17.22 3.32
N LEU A 186 -12.19 -16.14 4.08
CA LEU A 186 -11.07 -15.40 4.66
C LEU A 186 -10.27 -16.33 5.59
N PRO A 187 -8.93 -16.21 5.60
CA PRO A 187 -8.12 -17.09 6.43
C PRO A 187 -8.40 -16.81 7.90
N ILE A 188 -8.54 -17.91 8.67
CA ILE A 188 -8.86 -17.85 10.10
C ILE A 188 -7.56 -17.73 10.86
N GLY A 189 -7.44 -16.67 11.67
CA GLY A 189 -6.25 -16.43 12.47
C GLY A 189 -6.20 -15.01 13.00
N THR A 190 -5.05 -14.66 13.56
CA THR A 190 -4.69 -13.31 14.00
C THR A 190 -3.48 -12.83 13.23
N TYR A 191 -3.52 -11.57 12.78
CA TYR A 191 -2.57 -11.00 11.82
C TYR A 191 -2.00 -9.69 12.31
N ILE A 192 -0.78 -9.39 11.88
CA ILE A 192 -0.01 -8.19 12.26
C ILE A 192 0.41 -7.34 11.07
N ALA A 193 0.34 -7.87 9.84
CA ALA A 193 0.58 -7.12 8.62
C ALA A 193 -0.28 -7.66 7.48
N ILE A 194 -0.66 -6.78 6.57
CA ILE A 194 -1.46 -7.11 5.39
C ILE A 194 -0.97 -6.32 4.18
N ALA A 195 -0.95 -6.97 3.02
CA ALA A 195 -0.59 -6.35 1.75
C ALA A 195 -1.53 -6.87 0.66
N ALA A 196 -1.91 -5.99 -0.27
CA ALA A 196 -2.79 -6.33 -1.38
C ALA A 196 -2.08 -6.01 -2.69
N GLY A 197 -2.12 -6.97 -3.62
CA GLY A 197 -1.81 -6.75 -5.02
C GLY A 197 -3.08 -6.51 -5.82
N HIS A 198 -2.96 -6.49 -7.16
CA HIS A 198 -4.08 -6.23 -8.05
C HIS A 198 -5.30 -7.14 -7.82
N SER A 199 -5.08 -8.44 -7.58
CA SER A 199 -6.17 -9.43 -7.43
C SER A 199 -5.92 -10.48 -6.34
N HIS A 200 -4.93 -10.25 -5.48
CA HIS A 200 -4.57 -11.13 -4.38
C HIS A 200 -4.25 -10.32 -3.13
N THR A 201 -4.27 -10.97 -1.97
CA THR A 201 -3.91 -10.38 -0.69
C THR A 201 -3.06 -11.38 0.08
N CYS A 202 -2.05 -10.88 0.78
CA CYS A 202 -1.22 -11.65 1.69
C CYS A 202 -1.28 -11.00 3.08
N ALA A 203 -1.16 -11.82 4.12
CA ALA A 203 -1.06 -11.35 5.49
C ALA A 203 -0.03 -12.16 6.28
N ILE A 204 0.61 -11.49 7.23
CA ILE A 204 1.53 -12.08 8.19
C ILE A 204 0.77 -12.30 9.49
N ALA A 205 0.68 -13.55 9.92
CA ALA A 205 0.03 -13.95 11.15
C ALA A 205 0.91 -13.60 12.37
N THR A 206 0.31 -13.58 13.56
CA THR A 206 1.02 -13.35 14.84
C THR A 206 2.10 -14.39 15.15
N ASP A 207 2.00 -15.57 14.52
CA ASP A 207 3.00 -16.64 14.61
C ASP A 207 4.08 -16.57 13.50
N GLN A 208 4.14 -15.43 12.78
CA GLN A 208 5.04 -15.16 11.66
C GLN A 208 4.78 -15.99 10.40
N THR A 209 3.68 -16.74 10.33
CA THR A 209 3.30 -17.45 9.11
C THR A 209 2.71 -16.47 8.09
N ILE A 210 3.00 -16.71 6.80
CA ILE A 210 2.46 -15.91 5.70
C ILE A 210 1.33 -16.69 5.04
N THR A 211 0.16 -16.07 4.92
CA THR A 211 -0.99 -16.61 4.19
C THR A 211 -1.34 -15.67 3.05
N CYS A 212 -1.43 -16.20 1.82
CA CYS A 212 -1.90 -15.46 0.66
C CYS A 212 -3.16 -16.10 0.10
N TRP A 213 -4.10 -15.28 -0.35
CA TRP A 213 -5.35 -15.70 -0.97
C TRP A 213 -5.70 -14.78 -2.15
N ASP A 214 -6.48 -15.32 -3.08
CA ASP A 214 -7.01 -14.58 -4.21
C ASP A 214 -8.50 -14.90 -4.42
N TRP A 215 -9.14 -14.19 -5.33
CA TRP A 215 -10.54 -14.36 -5.75
C TRP A 215 -10.91 -15.71 -6.42
N THR A 216 -9.92 -16.51 -6.83
CA THR A 216 -10.07 -17.74 -7.62
C THR A 216 -9.66 -19.02 -6.89
N THR A 217 -8.85 -18.93 -5.83
CA THR A 217 -8.26 -20.09 -5.17
C THR A 217 -8.67 -20.21 -3.71
N ASN A 218 -9.62 -21.11 -3.44
CA ASN A 218 -9.65 -21.85 -2.18
C ASN A 218 -8.50 -22.86 -2.23
N LEU A 219 -7.30 -22.52 -1.76
CA LEU A 219 -6.32 -23.56 -1.47
C LEU A 219 -6.47 -23.99 -0.01
N PRO A 220 -6.90 -25.23 0.26
CA PRO A 220 -6.78 -25.80 1.59
C PRO A 220 -5.29 -26.01 1.85
N ASN A 221 -4.74 -25.34 2.87
CA ASN A 221 -3.43 -25.60 3.49
C ASN A 221 -2.36 -26.13 2.51
N GLY A 222 -1.80 -25.24 1.69
CA GLY A 222 -0.79 -25.59 0.70
C GLY A 222 0.30 -24.53 0.61
N VAL A 223 1.47 -24.89 1.10
CA VAL A 223 2.75 -24.17 1.05
C VAL A 223 2.93 -23.42 -0.27
N PHE A 224 2.97 -22.08 -0.22
CA PHE A 224 3.61 -21.30 -1.27
C PHE A 224 5.10 -21.24 -0.99
N TRP A 225 5.89 -21.69 -1.97
CA TRP A 225 7.33 -21.47 -2.01
C TRP A 225 7.59 -19.97 -2.23
N LEU A 226 7.63 -19.19 -1.14
CA LEU A 226 8.66 -18.17 -1.05
C LEU A 226 9.93 -18.92 -0.64
N SER A 227 11.00 -18.71 -1.40
CA SER A 227 12.32 -19.24 -1.07
C SER A 227 12.61 -18.95 0.40
N LYS A 228 12.78 -20.02 1.16
CA LYS A 228 13.20 -20.03 2.55
C LYS A 228 14.48 -19.22 2.71
N GLU A 229 14.40 -18.00 3.22
CA GLU A 229 15.49 -17.42 4.01
C GLU A 229 14.92 -17.04 5.37
N ALA A 230 15.34 -17.86 6.35
CA ALA A 230 14.90 -17.82 7.71
C ALA A 230 15.42 -16.54 8.38
N ILE A 231 14.50 -15.81 9.03
CA ILE A 231 14.87 -15.00 10.19
C ILE A 231 15.19 -16.00 11.31
N THR A 232 16.44 -16.41 11.39
CA THR A 232 17.03 -16.88 12.65
C THR A 232 18.24 -16.01 12.93
N GLY A 233 18.02 -14.99 13.74
CA GLY A 233 19.09 -14.19 14.32
C GLY A 233 19.89 -15.03 15.33
N GLY A 234 21.20 -14.90 15.21
CA GLY A 234 22.21 -15.19 16.23
C GLY A 234 23.28 -14.12 16.09
#